data_AF-A0A7C0VHG3-F1
#
_entry.id   AF-A0A7C0VHG3-F1
#
_cell.length_a   1.000
_cell.length_b   1.000
_cell.length_c   1.000
_cell.angle_alpha   90.00
_cell.angle_beta   90.00
_cell.angle_gamma   90.00
#
_symmetry.space_group_name_H-M   'P 1'
#
loop_
_entity.id
_entity.type
_entity.pdbx_description
1 polymer ?
#
loop_
_entity_poly.entity_id
_entity_poly.type
_entity_poly.pdbx_seq_one_letter_code
_entity_poly.pdbx_strand_id
1 'polypeptide(L)'
;DLDDALRAGVIKDKDIPTDLVQTLGKWPAKRIDRMVEDVVRTSLEVDLSKIAMSQEIEEALVKLRDFLYDRVYYNPVAKGELRKTEKIIGDLFDYFCHYPEEFIKPYPREDSLERRVADFIAGMTDRYALGLYERLFFPRSWPV
;
A
#
# COMPACT_ATOMS: atom_id res chain seq x y z
N ASP A 1 7.83 -0.43 5.68
CA ASP A 1 7.17 -1.71 6.03
C ASP A 1 7.79 -2.43 7.23
N LEU A 2 8.96 -3.07 7.09
CA LEU A 2 9.55 -3.82 8.20
C LEU A 2 9.73 -2.96 9.46
N ASP A 3 10.30 -1.77 9.31
CA ASP A 3 10.54 -0.84 10.41
C ASP A 3 9.24 -0.24 10.96
N ASP A 4 8.21 -0.08 10.12
CA ASP A 4 6.88 0.35 10.55
C ASP A 4 6.20 -0.73 11.37
N ALA A 5 6.31 -1.99 10.95
CA ALA A 5 5.76 -3.13 11.67
C ALA A 5 6.44 -3.34 13.03
N LEU A 6 7.74 -3.11 13.12
CA LEU A 6 8.48 -3.08 14.40
C LEU A 6 8.02 -1.93 15.29
N ARG A 7 7.94 -0.70 14.75
CA ARG A 7 7.48 0.50 15.49
C ARG A 7 6.04 0.37 15.99
N ALA A 8 5.16 -0.22 15.19
CA ALA A 8 3.77 -0.50 15.54
C ALA A 8 3.61 -1.73 16.46
N GLY A 9 4.70 -2.45 16.76
CA GLY A 9 4.66 -3.64 17.62
C GLY A 9 3.96 -4.86 17.01
N VAL A 10 3.72 -4.86 15.69
CA VAL A 10 3.10 -5.98 14.96
C VAL A 10 4.03 -7.19 14.93
N ILE A 11 5.33 -6.95 14.87
CA ILE A 11 6.40 -7.94 14.96
C ILE A 11 7.51 -7.41 15.88
N LYS A 12 8.39 -8.31 16.34
CA LYS A 12 9.58 -8.00 17.14
C LYS A 12 10.85 -8.34 16.35
N ASP A 13 11.99 -7.78 16.73
CA ASP A 13 13.28 -8.05 16.08
C ASP A 13 13.60 -9.55 15.98
N LYS A 14 13.22 -10.32 17.01
CA LYS A 14 13.40 -11.78 17.07
C LYS A 14 12.54 -12.57 16.10
N ASP A 15 11.49 -11.95 15.55
CA ASP A 15 10.60 -12.59 14.60
C ASP A 15 11.18 -12.54 13.18
N ILE A 16 12.17 -11.66 12.93
CA ILE A 16 12.83 -11.53 11.64
C ILE A 16 13.72 -12.77 11.40
N PRO A 17 13.55 -13.49 10.27
CA PRO A 17 14.40 -14.62 9.91
C PRO A 17 15.89 -14.29 10.01
N THR A 18 16.65 -15.16 10.66
CA THR A 18 18.07 -14.92 10.95
C THR A 18 18.91 -14.80 9.68
N ASP A 19 18.57 -15.55 8.63
CA ASP A 19 19.24 -15.48 7.35
C ASP A 19 19.02 -14.13 6.65
N LEU A 20 17.82 -13.54 6.76
CA LEU A 20 17.59 -12.17 6.27
C LEU A 20 18.46 -11.14 7.00
N VAL A 21 18.62 -11.30 8.32
CA VAL A 21 19.49 -10.44 9.12
C VAL A 21 20.95 -10.60 8.74
N GLN A 22 21.39 -11.82 8.40
CA GLN A 22 22.75 -12.11 7.96
C GLN A 22 23.03 -11.54 6.56
N THR A 23 22.10 -11.71 5.63
CA THR A 23 22.27 -11.30 4.22
C THR A 23 22.06 -9.80 4.03
N LEU A 24 20.96 -9.24 4.55
CA LEU A 24 20.60 -7.83 4.33
C LEU A 24 21.11 -6.92 5.45
N GLY A 25 21.20 -7.42 6.68
CA GLY A 25 21.64 -6.67 7.83
C GLY A 25 20.54 -6.41 8.86
N LYS A 26 20.97 -6.21 10.11
CA LYS A 26 20.07 -5.98 11.25
C LYS A 26 19.44 -4.59 11.24
N TRP A 27 20.20 -3.57 10.86
CA TRP A 27 19.79 -2.18 10.98
C TRP A 27 19.15 -1.67 9.68
N PRO A 28 18.13 -0.81 9.76
CA PRO A 28 17.43 -0.26 8.58
C PRO A 28 18.38 0.33 7.53
N ALA A 29 19.28 1.22 7.98
CA ALA A 29 20.27 1.84 7.11
C ALA A 29 21.17 0.80 6.43
N LYS A 30 21.62 -0.22 7.18
CA LYS A 30 22.50 -1.26 6.64
C LYS A 30 21.81 -2.12 5.58
N ARG A 31 20.51 -2.42 5.75
CA ARG A 31 19.71 -3.11 4.73
C ARG A 31 19.59 -2.29 3.46
N ILE A 32 19.24 -1.02 3.60
CA ILE A 32 19.10 -0.09 2.46
C ILE A 32 20.44 -0.01 1.71
N ASP A 33 21.53 0.29 2.43
CA ASP A 33 22.87 0.40 1.85
C ASP A 33 23.22 -0.86 1.05
N ARG A 34 23.06 -2.04 1.66
CA ARG A 34 23.45 -3.30 1.04
C ARG A 34 22.62 -3.63 -0.20
N MET A 35 21.31 -3.39 -0.17
CA MET A 35 20.45 -3.61 -1.34
C MET A 35 20.76 -2.60 -2.46
N VAL A 36 20.97 -1.32 -2.12
CA VAL A 36 21.28 -0.28 -3.11
C VAL A 36 22.66 -0.50 -3.73
N GLU A 37 23.68 -0.77 -2.93
CA GLU A 37 25.03 -1.09 -3.40
C GLU A 37 25.02 -2.30 -4.35
N ASP A 38 24.27 -3.34 -4.01
CA ASP A 38 24.12 -4.53 -4.85
C ASP A 38 23.45 -4.20 -6.18
N VAL A 39 22.32 -3.48 -6.16
CA VAL A 39 21.63 -3.03 -7.37
C VAL A 39 22.58 -2.25 -8.28
N VAL A 40 23.31 -1.27 -7.72
CA VAL A 40 24.24 -0.44 -8.49
C VAL A 40 25.35 -1.30 -9.10
N ARG A 41 26.00 -2.14 -8.29
CA ARG A 41 27.08 -3.02 -8.73
C ARG A 41 26.61 -3.98 -9.83
N THR A 42 25.54 -4.72 -9.60
CA THR A 42 25.09 -5.75 -10.55
C THR A 42 24.51 -5.13 -11.82
N SER A 43 23.91 -3.94 -11.74
CA SER A 43 23.52 -3.19 -12.94
C SER A 43 24.73 -2.73 -13.76
N LEU A 44 25.83 -2.32 -13.10
CA LEU A 44 27.09 -1.99 -13.78
C LEU A 44 27.74 -3.21 -14.43
N GLU A 45 27.68 -4.39 -13.80
CA GLU A 45 28.20 -5.65 -14.35
C GLU A 45 27.51 -6.07 -15.66
N VAL A 46 26.28 -5.60 -15.90
CA VAL A 46 25.53 -5.83 -17.14
C VAL A 46 25.49 -4.60 -18.06
N ASP A 47 26.50 -3.73 -17.95
CA ASP A 47 26.69 -2.52 -18.75
C ASP A 47 25.45 -1.60 -18.76
N LEU A 48 24.73 -1.53 -17.63
CA LEU A 48 23.51 -0.74 -17.46
C LEU A 48 22.38 -1.07 -18.46
N SER A 49 22.44 -2.25 -19.10
CA SER A 49 21.39 -2.71 -20.03
C SER A 49 20.04 -2.93 -19.33
N LYS A 50 20.06 -3.17 -18.01
CA LYS A 50 18.89 -3.29 -17.14
C LYS A 50 19.27 -2.97 -15.70
N ILE A 51 18.26 -2.67 -14.88
CA ILE A 51 18.41 -2.71 -13.42
C ILE A 51 18.47 -4.17 -12.99
N ALA A 52 19.54 -4.56 -12.31
CA ALA A 52 19.78 -5.93 -11.89
C ALA A 52 20.23 -5.99 -10.42
N MET A 53 19.94 -7.10 -9.77
CA MET A 53 20.42 -7.47 -8.43
C MET A 53 21.15 -8.79 -8.53
N SER A 54 22.07 -9.05 -7.60
CA SER A 54 22.63 -10.38 -7.45
C SER A 54 21.57 -11.37 -6.98
N GLN A 55 21.75 -12.64 -7.33
CA GLN A 55 20.83 -13.70 -6.93
C GLN A 55 20.65 -13.77 -5.40
N GLU A 56 21.74 -13.56 -4.63
CA GLU A 56 21.69 -13.58 -3.16
C GLU A 56 20.76 -12.50 -2.59
N ILE A 57 20.84 -11.28 -3.12
CA ILE A 57 20.02 -10.15 -2.66
C ILE A 57 18.58 -10.28 -3.17
N GLU A 58 18.38 -10.76 -4.40
CA GLU A 58 17.06 -11.02 -4.96
C GLU A 58 16.29 -12.07 -4.13
N GLU A 59 16.92 -13.20 -3.81
CA GLU A 59 16.31 -14.26 -2.99
C GLU A 59 15.98 -13.75 -1.58
N ALA A 60 16.88 -12.99 -0.96
CA ALA A 60 16.63 -12.38 0.35
C ALA A 60 15.50 -11.35 0.30
N LEU A 61 15.38 -10.56 -0.77
CA LEU A 61 14.31 -9.58 -0.93
C LEU A 61 12.94 -10.26 -1.12
N VAL A 62 12.87 -11.31 -1.93
CA VAL A 62 11.66 -12.12 -2.11
C VAL A 62 11.23 -12.70 -0.76
N LYS A 63 12.17 -13.31 -0.02
CA LYS A 63 11.87 -13.88 1.30
C LYS A 63 11.44 -12.81 2.32
N LEU A 64 12.05 -11.63 2.30
CA LEU A 64 11.64 -10.51 3.15
C LEU A 64 10.21 -10.06 2.82
N ARG A 65 9.87 -9.97 1.53
CA ARG A 65 8.51 -9.64 1.08
C ARG A 65 7.50 -10.67 1.59
N ASP A 66 7.79 -11.96 1.43
CA ASP A 66 6.89 -13.03 1.85
C ASP A 66 6.69 -13.02 3.38
N PHE A 67 7.76 -12.81 4.15
CA PHE A 67 7.69 -12.60 5.60
C PHE A 67 6.77 -11.42 5.99
N LEU A 68 6.88 -10.29 5.30
CA LEU A 68 6.03 -9.12 5.55
C LEU A 68 4.56 -9.41 5.22
N TYR A 69 4.28 -10.15 4.14
CA TYR A 69 2.93 -10.60 3.82
C TYR A 69 2.33 -11.44 4.95
N ASP A 70 3.04 -12.48 5.38
CA ASP A 70 2.54 -13.40 6.37
C ASP A 70 2.37 -12.76 7.76
N ARG A 71 3.31 -11.91 8.16
CA ARG A 71 3.38 -11.42 9.55
C ARG A 71 2.80 -10.03 9.75
N VAL A 72 2.78 -9.20 8.71
CA VAL A 72 2.33 -7.81 8.79
C VAL A 72 0.99 -7.66 8.08
N TYR A 73 0.93 -8.00 6.79
CA TYR A 73 -0.25 -7.72 5.96
C TYR A 73 -1.43 -8.65 6.25
N TYR A 74 -1.21 -9.94 6.53
CA TYR A 74 -2.28 -10.89 6.83
C TYR A 74 -2.72 -10.95 8.30
N ASN A 75 -2.24 -10.04 9.15
CA ASN A 75 -2.64 -9.98 10.56
C ASN A 75 -4.16 -9.71 10.68
N PRO A 76 -4.90 -10.43 11.55
CA PRO A 76 -6.34 -10.22 11.78
C PRO A 76 -6.76 -8.76 12.02
N VAL A 77 -5.90 -7.94 12.63
CA VAL A 77 -6.17 -6.51 12.84
C VAL A 77 -6.24 -5.76 11.51
N ALA A 78 -5.28 -6.01 10.61
CA ALA A 78 -5.28 -5.43 9.27
C ALA A 78 -6.52 -5.87 8.46
N LYS A 79 -6.96 -7.13 8.60
CA LYS A 79 -8.19 -7.61 7.96
C LYS A 79 -9.46 -6.88 8.42
N GLY A 80 -9.51 -6.47 9.69
CA GLY A 80 -10.64 -5.72 10.25
C GLY A 80 -10.80 -4.36 9.56
N GLU A 81 -9.71 -3.62 9.45
CA GLU A 81 -9.68 -2.30 8.81
C GLU A 81 -9.87 -2.41 7.28
N LEU A 82 -9.26 -3.41 6.63
CA LEU A 82 -9.47 -3.66 5.19
C LEU A 82 -10.95 -3.79 4.83
N ARG A 83 -11.73 -4.57 5.61
CA ARG A 83 -13.18 -4.70 5.36
C ARG A 83 -13.95 -3.39 5.50
N LYS A 84 -13.55 -2.52 6.43
CA LYS A 84 -14.17 -1.19 6.58
C LYS A 84 -13.83 -0.31 5.38
N THR A 85 -12.58 -0.32 4.94
CA THR A 85 -12.13 0.43 3.77
C THR A 85 -12.83 -0.05 2.49
N GLU A 86 -12.90 -1.36 2.26
CA GLU A 86 -13.64 -1.96 1.15
C GLU A 86 -15.10 -1.50 1.14
N LYS A 87 -15.76 -1.48 2.30
CA LYS A 87 -17.12 -0.98 2.44
C LYS A 87 -17.23 0.50 2.06
N ILE A 88 -16.37 1.35 2.63
CA ILE A 88 -16.40 2.79 2.38
C ILE A 88 -16.21 3.09 0.90
N ILE A 89 -15.23 2.45 0.26
CA ILE A 89 -14.94 2.62 -1.15
C ILE A 89 -16.09 2.09 -2.02
N GLY A 90 -16.64 0.93 -1.69
CA GLY A 90 -17.79 0.35 -2.41
C GLY A 90 -19.02 1.24 -2.35
N ASP A 91 -19.40 1.69 -1.16
CA ASP A 91 -20.55 2.58 -0.96
C ASP A 91 -20.36 3.93 -1.70
N LEU A 92 -19.15 4.51 -1.67
CA LEU A 92 -18.83 5.74 -2.42
C LEU A 92 -18.91 5.51 -3.94
N PHE A 93 -18.38 4.39 -4.43
CA PHE A 93 -18.46 4.02 -5.84
C PHE A 93 -19.91 3.91 -6.30
N ASP A 94 -20.73 3.17 -5.56
CA ASP A 94 -22.15 3.01 -5.87
C ASP A 94 -22.88 4.35 -5.84
N TYR A 95 -22.61 5.19 -4.84
CA TYR A 95 -23.21 6.53 -4.76
C TYR A 95 -22.88 7.40 -5.98
N PHE A 96 -21.61 7.48 -6.39
CA PHE A 96 -21.24 8.31 -7.54
C PHE A 96 -21.73 7.76 -8.88
N CYS A 97 -21.87 6.43 -9.02
CA CYS A 97 -22.51 5.83 -10.18
C CYS A 97 -24.00 6.21 -10.28
N HIS A 98 -24.70 6.34 -9.15
CA HIS A 98 -26.12 6.75 -9.12
C HIS A 98 -26.31 8.27 -9.22
N TYR A 99 -25.38 9.07 -8.66
CA TYR A 99 -25.46 10.53 -8.59
C TYR A 99 -24.18 11.20 -9.13
N PRO A 100 -23.89 11.05 -10.43
CA PRO A 100 -22.60 11.49 -10.98
C PRO A 100 -22.46 13.01 -11.09
N GLU A 101 -23.55 13.75 -11.21
CA GLU A 101 -23.53 15.17 -11.60
C GLU A 101 -22.85 16.10 -10.58
N GLU A 102 -22.83 15.72 -9.30
CA GLU A 102 -22.25 16.54 -8.23
C GLU A 102 -20.72 16.40 -8.13
N PHE A 103 -20.19 15.22 -8.44
CA PHE A 103 -18.79 14.87 -8.16
C PHE A 103 -17.99 14.48 -9.41
N ILE A 104 -18.64 13.86 -10.38
CA ILE A 104 -17.98 13.22 -11.52
C ILE A 104 -18.10 14.10 -12.74
N LYS A 105 -16.94 14.54 -13.21
CA LYS A 105 -16.89 15.36 -14.43
C LYS A 105 -17.29 14.52 -15.64
N PRO A 106 -17.98 15.10 -16.64
CA PRO A 106 -18.44 14.39 -17.84
C PRO A 106 -17.31 14.09 -18.86
N TYR A 107 -16.05 14.22 -18.45
CA TYR A 107 -14.88 14.01 -19.30
C TYR A 107 -13.79 13.24 -18.53
N PRO A 108 -12.91 12.52 -19.22
CA PRO A 108 -12.95 12.18 -20.66
C PRO A 108 -14.25 11.46 -21.07
N ARG A 109 -14.80 11.78 -22.25
CA ARG A 109 -16.12 11.25 -22.69
C ARG A 109 -16.05 9.82 -23.18
N GLU A 110 -14.86 9.42 -23.60
CA GLU A 110 -14.47 8.08 -24.02
C GLU A 110 -14.49 7.09 -22.86
N ASP A 111 -14.34 7.56 -21.62
CA ASP A 111 -14.39 6.73 -20.43
C ASP A 111 -15.83 6.51 -19.97
N SER A 112 -16.12 5.25 -19.61
CA SER A 112 -17.37 4.87 -18.97
C SER A 112 -17.55 5.64 -17.65
N LEU A 113 -18.79 5.73 -17.17
CA LEU A 113 -19.05 6.41 -15.91
C LEU A 113 -18.31 5.72 -14.76
N GLU A 114 -18.33 4.40 -14.72
CA GLU A 114 -17.65 3.55 -13.74
C GLU A 114 -16.15 3.83 -13.72
N ARG A 115 -15.53 4.00 -14.90
CA ARG A 115 -14.11 4.34 -15.00
C ARG A 115 -13.83 5.71 -14.40
N ARG A 116 -14.63 6.72 -14.77
CA ARG A 116 -14.48 8.09 -14.24
C ARG A 116 -14.73 8.16 -12.72
N VAL A 117 -15.66 7.35 -12.22
CA VAL A 117 -15.90 7.19 -10.77
C VAL A 117 -14.71 6.55 -10.09
N ALA A 118 -14.17 5.46 -10.64
CA ALA A 118 -12.98 4.79 -10.11
C ALA A 118 -11.77 5.74 -10.07
N ASP A 119 -11.55 6.52 -11.13
CA ASP A 119 -10.45 7.49 -11.20
C ASP A 119 -10.66 8.65 -10.21
N PHE A 120 -11.89 9.11 -10.02
CA PHE A 120 -12.22 10.11 -8.99
C PHE A 120 -11.93 9.60 -7.58
N ILE A 121 -12.34 8.36 -7.27
CA ILE A 121 -12.07 7.70 -5.99
C ILE A 121 -10.56 7.48 -5.78
N ALA A 122 -9.85 6.99 -6.80
CA ALA A 122 -8.40 6.79 -6.74
C ALA A 122 -7.63 8.10 -6.54
N GLY A 123 -8.20 9.24 -6.96
CA GLY A 123 -7.66 10.57 -6.72
C GLY A 123 -7.90 11.13 -5.32
N MET A 124 -8.67 10.44 -4.46
CA MET A 124 -8.94 10.89 -3.09
C MET A 124 -7.76 10.58 -2.16
N THR A 125 -7.59 11.45 -1.15
CA THR A 125 -6.83 11.08 0.05
C THR A 125 -7.75 10.37 1.04
N ASP A 126 -7.20 9.52 1.91
CA ASP A 126 -7.96 8.84 2.97
C ASP A 126 -8.83 9.81 3.78
N ARG A 127 -8.24 10.95 4.19
CA ARG A 127 -8.94 11.98 4.96
C ARG A 127 -10.13 12.57 4.19
N TYR A 128 -9.98 12.77 2.88
CA TYR A 128 -11.06 13.26 2.03
C TYR A 128 -12.16 12.21 1.86
N ALA A 129 -11.79 10.96 1.56
CA ALA A 129 -12.74 9.87 1.39
C ALA A 129 -13.58 9.63 2.66
N LEU A 130 -12.93 9.60 3.83
CA LEU A 130 -13.60 9.45 5.13
C LEU A 130 -14.56 10.62 5.43
N GLY A 131 -14.12 11.87 5.23
CA GLY A 131 -14.96 13.04 5.46
C GLY A 131 -16.12 13.15 4.47
N LEU A 132 -15.94 12.66 3.25
CA LEU A 132 -17.01 12.60 2.25
C LEU A 132 -18.01 11.48 2.59
N TYR A 133 -17.52 10.31 2.98
CA TYR A 133 -18.36 9.20 3.43
C TYR A 133 -19.21 9.59 4.65
N GLU A 134 -18.62 10.24 5.66
CA GLU A 134 -19.36 10.77 6.81
C GLU A 134 -20.45 11.76 6.35
N ARG A 135 -20.12 12.69 5.46
CA ARG A 135 -21.07 13.68 4.95
C ARG A 135 -22.26 13.06 4.23
N LEU A 136 -22.02 12.04 3.42
CA LEU A 136 -23.03 11.45 2.52
C LEU A 136 -23.90 10.41 3.22
N PHE A 137 -23.32 9.62 4.12
CA PHE A 137 -24.01 8.45 4.69
C PHE A 137 -24.40 8.62 6.16
N PHE A 138 -23.84 9.59 6.91
CA PHE A 138 -24.17 9.76 8.32
C PHE A 138 -25.32 10.77 8.47
N PRO A 139 -26.36 10.44 9.26
CA PRO A 139 -27.45 11.37 9.50
C PRO A 139 -26.94 12.57 10.29
N ARG A 140 -27.27 13.79 9.84
CA ARG A 140 -27.02 14.99 10.62
C ARG A 140 -28.11 15.12 11.68
N SER A 141 -27.72 15.18 12.95
CA SER A 141 -28.64 15.62 14.01
C SER A 141 -29.06 17.05 13.72
N TRP A 142 -30.36 17.32 13.72
CA TRP A 142 -30.86 18.70 13.69
C TRP A 142 -30.26 19.47 14.86
N PRO A 143 -29.71 20.68 14.65
CA PRO A 143 -29.46 21.57 15.77
C PRO A 143 -30.82 21.92 16.39
N VAL A 144 -31.09 21.35 17.56
CA VAL A 144 -32.10 21.85 18.50
C VAL A 144 -31.54 23.05 19.25
#